data_AF-A0A9D5FQI5-F1
#
_entry.id   AF-A0A9D5FQI5-F1
#
_cell.length_a   1.000
_cell.length_b   1.000
_cell.length_c   1.000
_cell.angle_alpha   90.00
_cell.angle_beta   90.00
_cell.angle_gamma   90.00
#
_symmetry.space_group_name_H-M   'P 1'
#
loop_
_entity.id
_entity.type
_entity.pdbx_description
1 polymer ?
#
loop_
_entity_poly.entity_id
_entity_poly.type
_entity_poly.pdbx_seq_one_letter_code
_entity_poly.pdbx_strand_id
1 'polypeptide(L)'
;MFGRSDKSISTDDAIASFQQKIAAHEDIVYGVALFFECLNLVHEMQGAIVETHRKQFRNIIQKGSEATQRAAKLLDEVRQDPKKVQLLRQFVFASCQDHPQPAEMVRRAEILVATYQRIFPDRPRSQDFSRAEIVRLLEEASEAFTQAAAPTREPSRPQAARLP
;
A
#
# COMPACT_ATOMS: atom_id res chain seq x y z
N MET A 1 -37.35 -19.68 9.34
CA MET A 1 -36.84 -18.31 9.59
C MET A 1 -35.44 -18.44 10.16
N PHE A 2 -34.39 -18.22 9.36
CA PHE A 2 -33.02 -18.21 9.87
C PHE A 2 -32.68 -16.79 10.30
N GLY A 3 -32.65 -16.56 11.61
CA GLY A 3 -32.08 -15.35 12.19
C GLY A 3 -30.59 -15.31 11.86
N ARG A 4 -30.21 -14.48 10.89
CA ARG A 4 -28.84 -13.98 10.80
C ARG A 4 -28.60 -13.17 12.07
N SER A 5 -27.89 -13.75 13.02
CA SER A 5 -27.24 -12.98 14.08
C SER A 5 -26.28 -12.01 13.40
N ASP A 6 -26.73 -10.78 13.19
CA ASP A 6 -25.84 -9.64 12.98
C ASP A 6 -24.89 -9.62 14.17
N LYS A 7 -23.69 -10.16 13.99
CA LYS A 7 -22.62 -9.95 14.97
C LYS A 7 -22.37 -8.45 14.98
N SER A 8 -22.94 -7.75 15.96
CA SER A 8 -22.54 -6.39 16.27
C SER A 8 -21.04 -6.45 16.57
N ILE A 9 -20.21 -6.08 15.60
CA ILE A 9 -18.76 -5.94 15.76
C ILE A 9 -18.55 -5.07 17.00
N SER A 10 -17.82 -5.58 17.99
CA SER A 10 -17.53 -4.83 19.21
C SER A 10 -16.86 -3.50 18.84
N THR A 11 -17.04 -2.46 19.67
CA THR A 11 -16.29 -1.21 19.50
C THR A 11 -14.79 -1.47 19.45
N ASP A 12 -14.30 -2.42 20.25
CA ASP A 12 -12.87 -2.79 20.28
C ASP A 12 -12.43 -3.44 18.96
N ASP A 13 -13.25 -4.32 18.39
CA ASP A 13 -12.98 -4.94 17.08
C ASP A 13 -12.98 -3.88 15.96
N ALA A 14 -13.88 -2.91 16.03
CA ALA A 14 -13.96 -1.81 15.07
C ALA A 14 -12.73 -0.89 15.17
N ILE A 15 -12.27 -0.58 16.38
CA ILE A 15 -11.03 0.17 16.65
C ILE A 15 -9.84 -0.60 16.10
N ALA A 16 -9.69 -1.89 16.43
CA ALA A 16 -8.56 -2.71 15.98
C ALA A 16 -8.52 -2.83 14.45
N SER A 17 -9.67 -3.08 13.81
CA SER A 17 -9.78 -3.11 12.35
C SER A 17 -9.43 -1.75 11.73
N PHE A 18 -9.85 -0.64 12.34
CA PHE A 18 -9.52 0.69 11.84
C PHE A 18 -8.02 1.03 11.99
N GLN A 19 -7.39 0.62 13.09
CA GLN A 19 -5.94 0.74 13.26
C GLN A 19 -5.16 -0.02 12.18
N GLN A 20 -5.59 -1.23 11.84
CA GLN A 20 -4.99 -1.99 10.73
C GLN A 20 -5.14 -1.26 9.39
N LYS A 21 -6.30 -0.62 9.15
CA LYS A 21 -6.50 0.20 7.94
C LYS A 21 -5.59 1.42 7.90
N ILE A 22 -5.36 2.09 9.04
CA ILE A 22 -4.40 3.19 9.14
C ILE A 22 -3.00 2.69 8.77
N ALA A 23 -2.54 1.60 9.38
CA ALA A 23 -1.22 1.03 9.13
C ALA A 23 -1.06 0.61 7.65
N ALA A 24 -2.05 -0.05 7.07
CA ALA A 24 -2.04 -0.42 5.65
C ALA A 24 -1.97 0.81 4.73
N HIS A 25 -2.65 1.90 5.08
CA HIS A 25 -2.58 3.14 4.31
C HIS A 25 -1.23 3.85 4.48
N GLU A 26 -0.64 3.85 5.68
CA GLU A 26 0.72 4.35 5.90
C GLU A 26 1.74 3.57 5.08
N ASP A 27 1.58 2.25 4.95
CA ASP A 27 2.38 1.41 4.07
C ASP A 27 2.24 1.85 2.61
N ILE A 28 1.02 2.05 2.11
CA ILE A 28 0.80 2.56 0.74
C ILE A 28 1.49 3.90 0.53
N VAL A 29 1.34 4.86 1.46
CA VAL A 29 1.98 6.18 1.36
C VAL A 29 3.50 6.06 1.32
N TYR A 30 4.07 5.20 2.16
CA TYR A 30 5.50 4.93 2.17
C TYR A 30 5.96 4.25 0.87
N GLY A 31 5.23 3.26 0.37
CA GLY A 31 5.53 2.61 -0.90
C GLY A 31 5.48 3.56 -2.10
N VAL A 32 4.56 4.54 -2.09
CA VAL A 32 4.56 5.62 -3.09
C VAL A 32 5.82 6.48 -3.00
N ALA A 33 6.30 6.79 -1.79
CA ALA A 33 7.55 7.51 -1.60
C ALA A 33 8.75 6.70 -2.13
N LEU A 34 8.83 5.40 -1.82
CA LEU A 34 9.86 4.51 -2.35
C LEU A 34 9.84 4.43 -3.88
N PHE A 35 8.65 4.37 -4.48
CA PHE A 35 8.50 4.37 -5.94
C PHE A 35 9.04 5.66 -6.54
N PHE A 36 8.77 6.80 -5.90
CA PHE A 36 9.28 8.08 -6.35
C PHE A 36 10.82 8.16 -6.24
N GLU A 37 11.42 7.64 -5.18
CA GLU A 37 12.89 7.53 -5.08
C GLU A 37 13.49 6.66 -6.20
N CYS A 38 12.86 5.53 -6.50
CA CYS A 38 13.28 4.67 -7.62
C CYS A 38 13.16 5.40 -8.97
N LEU A 39 12.08 6.14 -9.21
CA LEU A 39 11.90 6.93 -10.43
C LEU A 39 12.94 8.05 -10.55
N ASN A 40 13.25 8.74 -9.45
CA ASN A 40 14.28 9.79 -9.44
C ASN A 40 15.64 9.23 -9.83
N LEU A 41 15.97 8.02 -9.38
CA LEU A 41 17.21 7.33 -9.75
C LEU A 41 17.25 6.97 -11.24
N VAL A 42 16.16 6.40 -11.78
CA VAL A 42 16.10 5.95 -13.19
C VAL A 42 16.11 7.14 -14.17
N HIS A 43 15.45 8.23 -13.79
CA HIS A 43 15.31 9.43 -14.62
C HIS A 43 16.21 10.58 -14.17
N GLU A 44 17.31 10.31 -13.45
CA GLU A 44 18.22 11.31 -12.88
C GLU A 44 18.70 12.34 -13.93
N MET A 45 18.89 11.90 -15.17
CA MET A 45 19.32 12.76 -16.30
C MET A 45 18.16 13.42 -17.08
N GLN A 46 16.90 13.14 -16.74
CA GLN A 46 15.70 13.57 -17.46
C GLN A 46 14.84 14.48 -16.58
N GLY A 47 15.39 15.66 -16.23
CA GLY A 47 14.81 16.59 -15.24
C GLY A 47 13.33 16.94 -15.47
N ALA A 48 12.90 17.11 -16.72
CA ALA A 48 11.49 17.43 -17.04
C ALA A 48 10.51 16.30 -16.65
N ILE A 49 10.93 15.04 -16.78
CA ILE A 49 10.11 13.87 -16.40
C ILE A 49 10.02 13.79 -14.88
N VAL A 50 11.16 13.95 -14.20
CA VAL A 50 11.23 13.97 -12.74
C VAL A 50 10.34 15.08 -12.16
N GLU A 51 10.37 16.30 -12.70
CA GLU A 51 9.55 17.41 -12.21
C GLU A 51 8.05 17.18 -12.37
N THR A 52 7.64 16.59 -13.50
CA THR A 52 6.24 16.27 -13.79
C THR A 52 5.70 15.27 -12.77
N HIS A 53 6.46 14.20 -12.51
CA HIS A 53 6.09 13.18 -11.54
C HIS A 53 6.21 13.68 -10.09
N ARG A 54 7.18 14.54 -9.79
CA ARG A 54 7.41 15.08 -8.45
C ARG A 54 6.19 15.77 -7.87
N LYS A 55 5.50 16.61 -8.65
CA LYS A 55 4.29 17.29 -8.16
C LYS A 55 3.19 16.30 -7.83
N GLN A 56 2.98 15.31 -8.70
CA GLN A 56 1.94 14.31 -8.53
C GLN A 56 2.19 13.42 -7.30
N PHE A 57 3.40 12.87 -7.15
CA PHE A 57 3.73 11.99 -6.01
C PHE A 57 3.76 12.75 -4.69
N ARG A 58 4.28 14.00 -4.67
CA ARG A 58 4.20 14.85 -3.49
C ARG A 58 2.75 15.07 -3.05
N ASN A 59 1.83 15.30 -3.98
CA ASN A 59 0.42 15.47 -3.65
C ASN A 59 -0.18 14.19 -3.06
N ILE A 60 0.13 13.01 -3.63
CA ILE A 60 -0.33 11.71 -3.10
C ILE A 60 0.20 11.48 -1.69
N ILE A 61 1.50 11.72 -1.45
CA ILE A 61 2.14 11.54 -0.15
C ILE A 61 1.54 12.52 0.87
N GLN A 62 1.39 13.79 0.51
CA GLN A 62 0.81 14.81 1.38
C GLN A 62 -0.63 14.47 1.78
N LYS A 63 -1.51 14.19 0.80
CA LYS A 63 -2.90 13.78 1.06
C LYS A 63 -2.97 12.49 1.87
N GLY A 64 -2.03 11.58 1.62
CA GLY A 64 -1.86 10.35 2.36
C GLY A 64 -1.61 10.60 3.84
N SER A 65 -0.59 11.41 4.16
CA SER A 65 -0.24 11.80 5.53
C SER A 65 -1.37 12.55 6.24
N GLU A 66 -2.05 13.47 5.55
CA GLU A 66 -3.22 14.18 6.10
C GLU A 66 -4.38 13.22 6.40
N ALA A 67 -4.62 12.22 5.55
CA ALA A 67 -5.62 11.19 5.81
C ALA A 67 -5.25 10.34 7.03
N THR A 68 -3.99 9.93 7.17
CA THR A 68 -3.50 9.22 8.36
C THR A 68 -3.70 10.03 9.63
N GLN A 69 -3.34 11.32 9.62
CA GLN A 69 -3.51 12.20 10.78
C GLN A 69 -4.99 12.37 11.17
N ARG A 70 -5.87 12.57 10.18
CA ARG A 70 -7.33 12.64 10.44
C ARG A 70 -7.88 11.32 10.98
N ALA A 71 -7.42 10.19 10.46
CA ALA A 71 -7.82 8.87 10.94
C ALA A 71 -7.36 8.62 12.38
N ALA A 72 -6.11 8.96 12.71
CA ALA A 72 -5.59 8.85 14.08
C ALA A 72 -6.39 9.72 15.06
N LYS A 73 -6.68 10.97 14.70
CA LYS A 73 -7.54 11.84 15.50
C LYS A 73 -8.94 11.26 15.70
N LEU A 74 -9.54 10.72 14.64
CA LEU A 74 -10.86 10.08 14.73
C LEU A 74 -10.84 8.86 15.66
N LEU A 75 -9.77 8.05 15.61
CA LEU A 75 -9.59 6.91 16.50
C LEU A 75 -9.57 7.36 17.97
N ASP A 76 -8.85 8.43 18.29
CA ASP A 76 -8.79 8.99 19.63
C ASP A 76 -10.15 9.55 20.09
N GLU A 77 -10.89 10.20 19.18
CA GLU A 77 -12.25 10.65 19.46
C GLU A 77 -13.20 9.48 19.77
N VAL A 78 -13.07 8.35 19.08
CA VAL A 78 -13.91 7.16 19.32
C VAL A 78 -13.53 6.45 20.61
N ARG A 79 -12.25 6.45 21.00
CA ARG A 79 -11.81 5.95 22.32
C ARG A 79 -12.40 6.76 23.47
N GLN A 80 -12.59 8.07 23.27
CA GLN A 80 -13.21 8.96 24.24
C GLN A 80 -14.75 8.89 24.21
N ASP A 81 -15.34 8.71 23.03
CA ASP A 81 -16.78 8.56 22.83
C ASP A 81 -17.12 7.38 21.91
N PRO A 82 -17.39 6.18 22.48
CA PRO A 82 -17.74 4.98 21.74
C PRO A 82 -18.96 5.12 20.82
N LYS A 83 -19.83 6.12 21.03
CA LYS A 83 -20.99 6.36 20.15
C LYS A 83 -20.56 6.77 18.73
N LYS A 84 -19.36 7.32 18.59
CA LYS A 84 -18.78 7.72 17.31
C LYS A 84 -18.20 6.57 16.48
N VAL A 85 -18.26 5.31 16.96
CA VAL A 85 -17.69 4.15 16.26
C VAL A 85 -18.16 4.01 14.80
N GLN A 86 -19.37 4.47 14.48
CA GLN A 86 -19.88 4.45 13.11
C GLN A 86 -19.08 5.35 12.15
N LEU A 87 -18.45 6.41 12.65
CA LEU A 87 -17.60 7.29 11.86
C LEU A 87 -16.34 6.56 11.34
N LEU A 88 -15.83 5.57 12.08
CA LEU A 88 -14.70 4.73 11.62
C LEU A 88 -15.05 3.98 10.32
N ARG A 89 -16.32 3.58 10.17
CA ARG A 89 -16.80 2.84 8.99
C ARG A 89 -17.00 3.75 7.78
N GLN A 90 -17.25 5.04 8.02
CA GLN A 90 -17.49 6.04 6.98
C GLN A 90 -16.19 6.69 6.49
N PHE A 91 -15.09 6.52 7.23
CA PHE A 91 -13.80 7.08 6.85
C PHE A 91 -13.21 6.36 5.62
N VAL A 92 -12.80 7.14 4.62
CA VAL A 92 -12.25 6.63 3.36
C VAL A 92 -10.81 7.09 3.17
N PHE A 93 -9.93 6.15 2.91
CA PHE A 93 -8.56 6.38 2.48
C PHE A 93 -8.49 6.48 0.96
N ALA A 94 -8.02 7.62 0.44
CA ALA A 94 -8.13 7.98 -0.97
C ALA A 94 -6.86 8.66 -1.53
N SER A 95 -5.67 8.34 -1.01
CA SER A 95 -4.42 9.02 -1.37
C SER A 95 -4.06 8.89 -2.86
N CYS A 96 -4.33 7.74 -3.48
CA CYS A 96 -3.95 7.47 -4.86
C CYS A 96 -5.04 7.80 -5.90
N GLN A 97 -6.20 8.33 -5.50
CA GLN A 97 -7.34 8.51 -6.42
C GLN A 97 -7.04 9.46 -7.60
N ASP A 98 -6.15 10.44 -7.41
CA ASP A 98 -5.77 11.39 -8.46
C ASP A 98 -4.66 10.84 -9.38
N HIS A 99 -4.16 9.63 -9.14
CA HIS A 99 -3.20 8.98 -10.04
C HIS A 99 -3.92 8.48 -11.30
N PRO A 100 -3.35 8.58 -12.51
CA PRO A 100 -3.98 8.05 -13.74
C PRO A 100 -4.36 6.57 -13.67
N GLN A 101 -3.61 5.80 -12.86
CA GLN A 101 -3.85 4.38 -12.61
C GLN A 101 -3.79 4.11 -11.10
N PRO A 102 -4.87 4.37 -10.33
CA PRO A 102 -4.83 4.30 -8.87
C PRO A 102 -4.52 2.89 -8.33
N ALA A 103 -5.19 1.86 -8.87
CA ALA A 103 -5.04 0.48 -8.41
C ALA A 103 -3.62 -0.07 -8.67
N GLU A 104 -3.08 0.24 -9.84
CA GLU A 104 -1.71 -0.13 -10.20
C GLU A 104 -0.67 0.56 -9.30
N MET A 105 -0.91 1.83 -8.94
CA MET A 105 -0.03 2.55 -8.03
C MET A 105 -0.05 1.95 -6.61
N VAL A 106 -1.24 1.61 -6.10
CA VAL A 106 -1.37 0.90 -4.81
C VAL A 106 -0.61 -0.42 -4.85
N ARG A 107 -0.79 -1.23 -5.90
CA ARG A 107 -0.09 -2.50 -6.07
C ARG A 107 1.43 -2.33 -6.07
N ARG A 108 1.96 -1.34 -6.79
CA ARG A 108 3.40 -1.03 -6.81
C ARG A 108 3.90 -0.63 -5.42
N ALA A 109 3.14 0.20 -4.71
CA ALA A 109 3.49 0.62 -3.36
C ALA A 109 3.54 -0.57 -2.39
N GLU A 110 2.56 -1.47 -2.44
CA GLU A 110 2.51 -2.69 -1.63
C GLU A 110 3.73 -3.59 -1.88
N ILE A 111 4.09 -3.81 -3.15
CA ILE A 111 5.25 -4.64 -3.52
C ILE A 111 6.55 -4.00 -3.03
N LEU A 112 6.70 -2.69 -3.17
CA LEU A 112 7.88 -1.97 -2.69
C LEU A 112 8.02 -2.05 -1.18
N VAL A 113 6.92 -1.90 -0.43
CA VAL A 113 6.95 -1.99 1.04
C VAL A 113 7.28 -3.41 1.49
N ALA A 114 6.66 -4.42 0.88
CA ALA A 114 6.96 -5.81 1.19
C ALA A 114 8.43 -6.16 0.88
N THR A 115 8.95 -5.64 -0.23
CA THR A 115 10.36 -5.81 -0.61
C THR A 115 11.28 -5.09 0.38
N TYR A 116 10.97 -3.84 0.73
CA TYR A 116 11.70 -3.06 1.73
C TYR A 116 11.77 -3.79 3.08
N GLN A 117 10.63 -4.27 3.60
CA GLN A 117 10.56 -4.99 4.87
C GLN A 117 11.38 -6.29 4.85
N ARG A 118 11.44 -6.96 3.69
CA ARG A 118 12.24 -8.18 3.52
C ARG A 118 13.75 -7.90 3.51
N ILE A 119 14.20 -6.90 2.75
CA ILE A 119 15.63 -6.66 2.53
C ILE A 119 16.27 -5.71 3.56
N PHE A 120 15.45 -4.94 4.29
CA PHE A 120 15.85 -3.99 5.34
C PHE A 120 14.96 -4.10 6.60
N PRO A 121 14.90 -5.27 7.27
CA PRO A 121 13.92 -5.54 8.34
C PRO A 121 14.03 -4.60 9.55
N ASP A 122 15.24 -4.21 9.92
CA ASP A 122 15.50 -3.38 11.11
C ASP A 122 15.69 -1.89 10.77
N ARG A 123 15.48 -1.52 9.50
CA ARG A 123 15.73 -0.15 9.05
C ARG A 123 14.55 0.76 9.41
N PRO A 124 14.78 1.93 10.02
CA PRO A 124 13.74 2.93 10.19
C PRO A 124 13.32 3.55 8.84
N ARG A 125 12.01 3.75 8.65
CA ARG A 125 11.47 4.40 7.43
C ARG A 125 11.96 5.83 7.21
N SER A 126 12.43 6.49 8.28
CA SER A 126 12.95 7.85 8.27
C SER A 126 14.42 7.96 7.83
N GLN A 127 15.12 6.83 7.66
CA GLN A 127 16.53 6.83 7.29
C GLN A 127 16.69 6.92 5.77
N ASP A 128 17.43 7.94 5.31
CA ASP A 128 17.72 8.17 3.89
C ASP A 128 18.49 7.02 3.26
N PHE A 129 18.04 6.56 2.10
CA PHE A 129 18.70 5.49 1.34
C PHE A 129 19.93 6.01 0.61
N SER A 130 20.98 5.19 0.60
CA SER A 130 22.06 5.36 -0.36
C SER A 130 21.62 4.96 -1.77
N ARG A 131 22.32 5.47 -2.78
CA ARG A 131 22.07 5.11 -4.18
C ARG A 131 22.07 3.59 -4.42
N ALA A 132 23.04 2.88 -3.83
CA ALA A 132 23.15 1.42 -3.97
C ALA A 132 21.95 0.69 -3.35
N GLU A 133 21.40 1.20 -2.25
CA GLU A 133 20.22 0.62 -1.62
C GLU A 133 18.95 0.84 -2.45
N ILE A 134 18.79 2.01 -3.07
CA ILE A 134 17.69 2.27 -4.00
C ILE A 134 17.78 1.36 -5.23
N VAL A 135 18.99 1.15 -5.79
CA VAL A 135 19.20 0.19 -6.89
C VAL A 135 18.74 -1.20 -6.47
N ARG A 136 19.23 -1.70 -5.32
CA ARG A 136 18.86 -3.02 -4.82
C ARG A 136 17.36 -3.16 -4.60
N LEU A 137 16.72 -2.15 -4.01
CA LEU A 137 15.27 -2.13 -3.80
C LEU A 137 14.51 -2.20 -5.12
N LEU A 138 14.94 -1.42 -6.13
CA LEU A 138 14.32 -1.39 -7.45
C LEU A 138 14.43 -2.75 -8.15
N GLU A 139 15.61 -3.36 -8.15
CA GLU A 139 15.86 -4.67 -8.77
C GLU A 139 14.95 -5.74 -8.16
N GLU A 140 14.99 -5.89 -6.84
CA GLU A 140 14.21 -6.89 -6.09
C GLU A 140 12.70 -6.66 -6.21
N ALA A 141 12.25 -5.40 -6.19
CA ALA A 141 10.83 -5.06 -6.35
C ALA A 141 10.34 -5.30 -7.78
N SER A 142 11.18 -5.09 -8.79
CA SER A 142 10.86 -5.35 -10.20
C SER A 142 10.71 -6.85 -10.47
N GLU A 143 11.57 -7.68 -9.86
CA GLU A 143 11.43 -9.13 -9.89
C GLU A 143 10.13 -9.60 -9.22
N ALA A 144 9.86 -9.10 -8.01
CA ALA A 144 8.63 -9.42 -7.27
C ALA A 144 7.37 -9.00 -8.03
N PHE A 145 7.39 -7.82 -8.67
CA PHE A 145 6.29 -7.34 -9.52
C PHE A 145 6.04 -8.26 -10.71
N THR A 146 7.12 -8.70 -11.38
CA THR A 146 7.01 -9.64 -12.51
C THR A 146 6.45 -10.99 -12.08
N GLN A 147 6.90 -11.52 -10.93
CA GLN A 147 6.40 -12.79 -10.38
C GLN A 147 4.93 -12.69 -9.96
N ALA A 148 4.52 -11.56 -9.37
CA ALA A 148 3.13 -11.30 -9.01
C ALA A 148 2.21 -11.08 -10.23
N ALA A 149 2.78 -10.71 -11.39
CA ALA A 149 2.05 -10.54 -12.65
C ALA A 149 2.00 -11.81 -13.50
N ALA A 150 2.78 -12.85 -13.18
CA ALA A 150 2.75 -14.12 -13.87
C ALA A 150 1.43 -14.85 -13.56
N PRO A 151 0.63 -15.26 -14.57
CA PRO A 151 -0.50 -16.14 -14.31
C PRO A 151 0.04 -17.45 -13.74
N THR A 152 -0.55 -17.91 -12.64
CA THR A 152 -0.33 -19.24 -12.07
C THR A 152 -0.33 -20.25 -13.22
N ARG A 153 0.83 -20.78 -13.60
CA ARG A 153 0.90 -21.88 -14.57
C ARG A 153 0.14 -23.03 -13.94
N GLU A 154 -1.10 -23.26 -14.37
CA GLU A 154 -1.85 -24.45 -13.99
C GLU A 154 -0.96 -25.67 -14.27
N PRO A 155 -0.77 -26.58 -13.30
CA PRO A 155 -0.06 -27.82 -13.57
C PRO A 155 -0.83 -28.56 -14.66
N SER A 156 -0.16 -28.75 -15.80
CA SER A 156 -0.70 -29.40 -16.98
C SER A 156 -1.33 -30.74 -16.58
N ARG A 157 -2.66 -30.84 -16.74
CA ARG A 157 -3.38 -32.12 -16.59
C ARG A 157 -2.68 -33.16 -17.47
N PRO A 158 -2.31 -34.34 -16.95
CA PRO A 158 -1.79 -35.40 -17.79
C PRO A 158 -2.89 -35.79 -18.78
N GLN A 159 -2.57 -35.75 -20.08
CA GLN A 159 -3.43 -36.32 -21.11
C GLN A 159 -3.62 -37.80 -20.80
N ALA A 160 -4.82 -38.17 -20.38
CA ALA A 160 -5.21 -39.57 -20.28
C ALA A 160 -5.11 -40.17 -21.68
N ALA A 161 -4.16 -41.07 -21.85
CA ALA A 161 -4.01 -41.91 -23.02
C ALA A 161 -5.35 -42.63 -23.27
N ARG A 162 -6.02 -42.28 -24.37
CA ARG A 162 -7.08 -43.11 -24.94
C ARG A 162 -6.45 -44.09 -25.91
N LEU A 163 -6.47 -45.36 -25.53
CA LEU A 163 -6.47 -46.54 -26.39
C LEU A 163 -7.33 -47.60 -25.70
N PRO A 164 -7.97 -48.54 -26.41
CA PRO A 164 -8.13 -48.66 -27.87
C PRO A 164 -9.52 -48.23 -28.37
#